data_AF-A0A2E4WTC8-F1
#
_entry.id   AF-A0A2E4WTC8-F1
#
_cell.length_a   1.000
_cell.length_b   1.000
_cell.length_c   1.000
_cell.angle_alpha   90.00
_cell.angle_beta   90.00
_cell.angle_gamma   90.00
#
_symmetry.space_group_name_H-M   'P 1'
#
loop_
_entity.id
_entity.type
_entity.pdbx_description
1 polymer ?
#
loop_
_entity_poly.entity_id
_entity_poly.type
_entity_poly.pdbx_seq_one_letter_code
_entity_poly.pdbx_strand_id
1 'polypeptide(L)'
;MNKRTLNCFYDLSIAPCSYDFFAFLISAELHRIRNKFSSLAVVFLPGPNNGYRQDNLRTFQQNDNFFKNVLLNAPLLYQSCSSIVWLNSRVEALNYLQNPDNIFPRGYSLDNSITDYLYHGIVASYFRGDQPVFFQSPDYARDLAKSLFGKIASDRRFITLTTRELLRDDPGTRRIDINFWESFFSGLDKSKFQPLIIRDTSVAVCSEPLFKNVPEIPAASIHLHMRYAIYQESFLNIFKPNGPSILSSYGTTPNLFFFEANNDLCAISNDWYQTHYGMSTGSQFPLTTKNKRLIWGKENLTAIEQTISLLETSEEDLGLQRYPITDSDTLRYTTKVALMHTLQNLRYGVLEEDVQVLRVYKDLLLKGLVSGPQPNELIEDHEAKNIFSKNTWDKIMHFDAISKSILGEKSKVYQVG
;
A
#
# COMPACT_ATOMS: atom_id res chain seq x y z
N MET A 1 2.93 29.69 10.32
CA MET A 1 3.90 28.59 10.50
C MET A 1 4.69 28.44 9.21
N ASN A 2 6.01 28.28 9.28
CA ASN A 2 6.82 28.02 8.08
C ASN A 2 6.37 26.70 7.43
N LYS A 3 6.09 26.72 6.13
CA LYS A 3 5.74 25.52 5.38
C LYS A 3 6.96 24.59 5.39
N ARG A 4 6.83 23.42 6.01
CA ARG A 4 7.88 22.37 6.03
C ARG A 4 7.57 21.33 4.97
N THR A 5 8.55 20.96 4.18
CA THR A 5 8.45 19.90 3.16
C THR A 5 9.18 18.65 3.65
N LEU A 6 8.57 17.49 3.49
CA LEU A 6 9.21 16.19 3.69
C LEU A 6 9.88 15.74 2.39
N ASN A 7 11.20 15.53 2.42
CA ASN A 7 11.97 15.01 1.29
C ASN A 7 11.96 13.47 1.35
N CYS A 8 11.28 12.84 0.41
CA CYS A 8 11.08 11.40 0.33
C CYS A 8 12.00 10.79 -0.72
N PHE A 9 13.04 10.09 -0.28
CA PHE A 9 14.07 9.51 -1.14
C PHE A 9 13.66 8.10 -1.59
N TYR A 10 13.41 7.95 -2.89
CA TYR A 10 13.21 6.64 -3.50
C TYR A 10 14.48 6.24 -4.26
N ASP A 11 15.28 5.41 -3.62
CA ASP A 11 16.61 5.04 -4.10
C ASP A 11 16.56 3.83 -5.04
N LEU A 12 16.66 4.08 -6.35
CA LEU A 12 16.59 3.03 -7.37
C LEU A 12 17.81 2.11 -7.37
N SER A 13 18.84 2.33 -6.55
CA SER A 13 19.92 1.35 -6.38
C SER A 13 19.48 0.10 -5.63
N ILE A 14 18.45 0.20 -4.79
CA ILE A 14 17.96 -0.86 -3.91
C ILE A 14 16.44 -1.08 -4.02
N ALA A 15 15.69 -0.05 -4.44
CA ALA A 15 14.26 -0.14 -4.64
C ALA A 15 13.91 -0.55 -6.09
N PRO A 16 12.88 -1.38 -6.28
CA PRO A 16 12.44 -1.80 -7.61
C PRO A 16 11.67 -0.70 -8.34
N CYS A 17 11.71 -0.73 -9.68
CA CYS A 17 10.68 -0.07 -10.50
C CYS A 17 9.43 -0.95 -10.54
N SER A 18 8.60 -0.89 -9.50
CA SER A 18 7.37 -1.70 -9.37
C SER A 18 6.24 -0.91 -8.69
N TYR A 19 5.06 -1.53 -8.60
CA TYR A 19 3.93 -1.00 -7.84
C TYR A 19 4.18 -1.02 -6.31
N ASP A 20 5.27 -1.60 -5.81
CA ASP A 20 5.64 -1.50 -4.39
C ASP A 20 5.94 -0.04 -4.00
N PHE A 21 6.24 0.81 -4.99
CA PHE A 21 6.36 2.26 -4.79
C PHE A 21 5.12 2.90 -4.16
N PHE A 22 3.92 2.34 -4.38
CA PHE A 22 2.71 2.87 -3.75
C PHE A 22 2.72 2.66 -2.23
N ALA A 23 3.28 1.54 -1.73
CA ALA A 23 3.45 1.33 -0.30
C ALA A 23 4.44 2.35 0.29
N PHE A 24 5.51 2.67 -0.43
CA PHE A 24 6.43 3.76 -0.07
C PHE A 24 5.70 5.12 0.02
N LEU A 25 4.89 5.46 -0.98
CA LEU A 25 4.13 6.72 -1.00
C LEU A 25 3.11 6.79 0.15
N ILE A 26 2.44 5.69 0.49
CA ILE A 26 1.52 5.61 1.62
C ILE A 26 2.27 5.86 2.94
N SER A 27 3.39 5.14 3.17
CA SER A 27 4.22 5.34 4.36
C SER A 27 4.75 6.77 4.48
N ALA A 28 5.16 7.37 3.35
CA ALA A 28 5.62 8.76 3.29
C ALA A 28 4.50 9.75 3.64
N GLU A 29 3.30 9.59 3.10
CA GLU A 29 2.16 10.48 3.39
C GLU A 29 1.69 10.35 4.85
N LEU A 30 1.66 9.14 5.39
CA LEU A 30 1.39 8.90 6.82
C LEU A 30 2.45 9.59 7.70
N HIS A 31 3.73 9.50 7.34
CA HIS A 31 4.80 10.22 8.03
C HIS A 31 4.63 11.74 7.94
N ARG A 32 4.27 12.27 6.76
CA ARG A 32 4.03 13.71 6.55
C ARG A 32 2.93 14.23 7.47
N ILE A 33 1.79 13.55 7.51
CA ILE A 33 0.62 13.95 8.32
C ILE A 33 1.00 13.94 9.80
N ARG A 34 1.57 12.83 10.28
CA ARG A 34 1.96 12.63 11.68
C ARG A 34 2.94 13.69 12.17
N ASN A 35 3.94 14.02 11.35
CA ASN A 35 4.97 15.01 11.67
C ASN A 35 4.62 16.44 11.20
N LYS A 36 3.37 16.67 10.80
CA LYS A 36 2.81 17.99 10.46
C LYS A 36 3.58 18.73 9.35
N PHE A 37 4.13 17.98 8.40
CA PHE A 37 4.70 18.55 7.19
C PHE A 37 3.58 19.06 6.27
N SER A 38 3.82 20.20 5.62
CA SER A 38 2.84 20.84 4.73
C SER A 38 2.77 20.15 3.36
N SER A 39 3.86 19.55 2.89
CA SER A 39 3.92 18.89 1.59
C SER A 39 4.99 17.79 1.53
N LEU A 40 4.92 16.98 0.48
CA LEU A 40 5.95 16.02 0.06
C LEU A 40 6.79 16.60 -1.09
N ALA A 41 8.07 16.24 -1.13
CA ALA A 41 8.92 16.28 -2.30
C ALA A 41 9.49 14.87 -2.53
N VAL A 42 9.15 14.23 -3.63
CA VAL A 42 9.68 12.89 -3.96
C VAL A 42 10.97 13.05 -4.75
N VAL A 43 12.06 12.47 -4.25
CA VAL A 43 13.40 12.54 -4.84
C VAL A 43 13.81 11.14 -5.30
N PHE A 44 13.89 10.93 -6.60
CA PHE A 44 14.37 9.70 -7.21
C PHE A 44 15.89 9.75 -7.39
N LEU A 45 16.60 8.77 -6.82
CA LEU A 45 18.04 8.62 -7.01
C LEU A 45 18.33 7.51 -8.02
N PRO A 46 19.31 7.71 -8.91
CA PRO A 46 19.67 6.69 -9.89
C PRO A 46 20.36 5.49 -9.22
N GLY A 47 20.01 4.30 -9.70
CA GLY A 47 20.70 3.04 -9.42
C GLY A 47 21.87 2.75 -10.37
N PRO A 48 22.69 1.74 -10.07
CA PRO A 48 23.93 1.46 -10.79
C PRO A 48 23.73 0.88 -12.20
N ASN A 49 22.56 0.33 -12.51
CA ASN A 49 22.28 -0.29 -13.80
C ASN A 49 21.44 0.64 -14.68
N ASN A 50 22.12 1.56 -15.38
CA ASN A 50 21.48 2.58 -16.22
C ASN A 50 20.41 3.40 -15.47
N GLY A 51 20.66 3.74 -14.20
CA GLY A 51 19.71 4.46 -13.36
C GLY A 51 18.75 3.57 -12.56
N TYR A 52 18.82 2.26 -12.70
CA TYR A 52 17.95 1.30 -12.01
C TYR A 52 18.71 0.28 -11.17
N ARG A 53 17.96 -0.52 -10.39
CA ARG A 53 18.50 -1.55 -9.53
C ARG A 53 19.18 -2.63 -10.36
N GLN A 54 20.30 -3.15 -9.85
CA GLN A 54 20.98 -4.28 -10.46
C GLN A 54 20.29 -5.59 -10.05
N ASP A 55 19.26 -5.97 -10.81
CA ASP A 55 18.59 -7.27 -10.69
C ASP A 55 18.22 -7.84 -12.07
N ASN A 56 17.72 -9.07 -12.08
CA ASN A 56 17.29 -9.77 -13.30
C ASN A 56 15.76 -9.78 -13.45
N LEU A 57 15.04 -8.90 -12.76
CA LEU A 57 13.57 -8.91 -12.78
C LEU A 57 13.01 -8.26 -14.03
N ARG A 58 13.69 -7.28 -14.62
CA ARG A 58 13.21 -6.55 -15.81
C ARG A 58 14.37 -6.12 -16.68
N THR A 59 14.11 -5.98 -17.98
CA THR A 59 15.05 -5.30 -18.88
C THR A 59 15.10 -3.81 -18.55
N PHE A 60 16.13 -3.12 -19.04
CA PHE A 60 16.23 -1.66 -18.95
C PHE A 60 14.98 -0.98 -19.49
N GLN A 61 14.50 -1.37 -20.68
CA GLN A 61 13.34 -0.77 -21.34
C GLN A 61 12.06 -0.99 -20.53
N GLN A 62 11.92 -2.17 -19.90
CA GLN A 62 10.77 -2.45 -19.03
C GLN A 62 10.82 -1.58 -17.77
N ASN A 63 11.99 -1.41 -17.15
CA ASN A 63 12.15 -0.51 -16.00
C ASN A 63 11.90 0.95 -16.39
N ASP A 64 12.42 1.41 -17.53
CA ASP A 64 12.26 2.77 -18.02
C ASP A 64 10.81 3.11 -18.34
N ASN A 65 10.11 2.21 -19.03
CA ASN A 65 8.68 2.34 -19.26
C ASN A 65 7.90 2.39 -17.95
N PHE A 66 8.23 1.52 -16.99
CA PHE A 66 7.54 1.48 -15.72
C PHE A 66 7.82 2.73 -14.87
N PHE A 67 9.06 3.22 -14.87
CA PHE A 67 9.44 4.45 -14.19
C PHE A 67 8.65 5.64 -14.73
N LYS A 68 8.66 5.85 -16.04
CA LYS A 68 8.02 7.01 -16.69
C LYS A 68 6.49 6.98 -16.60
N ASN A 69 5.87 5.80 -16.70
CA ASN A 69 4.41 5.69 -16.71
C ASN A 69 3.80 5.50 -15.32
N VAL A 70 4.54 4.90 -14.38
CA VAL A 70 4.04 4.58 -13.03
C VAL A 70 4.73 5.43 -11.98
N LEU A 71 6.04 5.27 -11.75
CA LEU A 71 6.72 5.90 -10.61
C LEU A 71 6.72 7.42 -10.71
N LEU A 72 6.99 7.99 -11.89
CA LEU A 72 7.09 9.43 -12.08
C LEU A 72 5.73 10.12 -11.89
N ASN A 73 4.63 9.43 -12.22
CA ASN A 73 3.28 9.98 -12.12
C ASN A 73 2.63 9.71 -10.76
N ALA A 74 2.98 8.62 -10.08
CA ALA A 74 2.33 8.21 -8.84
C ALA A 74 2.30 9.28 -7.72
N PRO A 75 3.34 10.12 -7.51
CA PRO A 75 3.29 11.16 -6.49
C PRO A 75 2.18 12.19 -6.75
N LEU A 76 1.80 12.41 -8.01
CA LEU A 76 0.74 13.34 -8.40
C LEU A 76 -0.66 12.87 -8.00
N LEU A 77 -0.80 11.65 -7.48
CA LEU A 77 -2.03 11.16 -6.87
C LEU A 77 -2.26 11.73 -5.46
N TYR A 78 -1.27 12.39 -4.87
CA TYR A 78 -1.43 13.14 -3.63
C TYR A 78 -1.35 14.63 -3.90
N GLN A 79 -2.39 15.36 -3.50
CA GLN A 79 -2.38 16.83 -3.54
C GLN A 79 -1.28 17.45 -2.66
N SER A 80 -0.80 16.69 -1.66
CA SER A 80 0.32 17.09 -0.80
C SER A 80 1.67 17.04 -1.53
N CYS A 81 1.77 16.37 -2.68
CA CYS A 81 3.01 16.31 -3.45
C CYS A 81 3.25 17.64 -4.17
N SER A 82 4.25 18.37 -3.69
CA SER A 82 4.60 19.70 -4.20
C SER A 82 5.76 19.69 -5.20
N SER A 83 6.54 18.61 -5.22
CA SER A 83 7.72 18.49 -6.08
C SER A 83 8.05 17.03 -6.37
N ILE A 84 8.49 16.78 -7.60
CA ILE A 84 9.05 15.50 -8.03
C ILE A 84 10.40 15.80 -8.65
N VAL A 85 11.45 15.21 -8.09
CA VAL A 85 12.83 15.45 -8.48
C VAL A 85 13.41 14.13 -8.98
N TRP A 86 13.89 14.12 -10.22
CA TRP A 86 14.63 13.00 -10.78
C TRP A 86 16.09 13.43 -10.97
N LEU A 87 16.98 12.86 -10.17
CA LEU A 87 18.40 13.23 -10.17
C LEU A 87 19.18 12.45 -11.22
N ASN A 88 20.16 13.12 -11.85
CA ASN A 88 21.08 12.48 -12.79
C ASN A 88 22.24 11.78 -12.07
N SER A 89 22.57 12.25 -10.87
CA SER A 89 23.63 11.67 -10.03
C SER A 89 23.19 11.58 -8.56
N ARG A 90 23.75 10.61 -7.83
CA ARG A 90 23.48 10.46 -6.39
C ARG A 90 24.01 11.63 -5.57
N VAL A 91 25.10 12.28 -6.01
CA VAL A 91 25.72 13.41 -5.29
C VAL A 91 24.79 14.63 -5.25
N GLU A 92 23.96 14.84 -6.27
CA GLU A 92 22.95 15.92 -6.27
C GLU A 92 21.95 15.81 -5.10
N ALA A 93 21.78 14.60 -4.53
CA ALA A 93 20.88 14.39 -3.39
C ALA A 93 21.35 15.13 -2.13
N LEU A 94 22.64 15.49 -2.02
CA LEU A 94 23.17 16.27 -0.91
C LEU A 94 22.43 17.60 -0.71
N ASN A 95 21.88 18.18 -1.79
CA ASN A 95 21.08 19.41 -1.72
C ASN A 95 19.75 19.22 -0.96
N TYR A 96 19.24 17.98 -0.91
CA TYR A 96 17.98 17.63 -0.27
C TYR A 96 18.17 16.98 1.11
N LEU A 97 19.39 16.54 1.44
CA LEU A 97 19.76 15.86 2.69
C LEU A 97 20.21 16.84 3.79
N GLN A 98 20.10 18.15 3.58
CA GLN A 98 20.63 19.16 4.50
C GLN A 98 19.98 19.16 5.89
N ASN A 99 18.70 18.77 5.99
CA ASN A 99 17.97 18.70 7.24
C ASN A 99 17.49 17.27 7.52
N PRO A 100 18.14 16.55 8.46
CA PRO A 100 17.81 15.15 8.75
C PRO A 100 16.38 14.95 9.29
N ASP A 101 15.79 15.97 9.91
CA ASP A 101 14.42 15.89 10.43
C ASP A 101 13.37 15.91 9.33
N ASN A 102 13.74 16.28 8.10
CA ASN A 102 12.85 16.40 6.95
C ASN A 102 13.05 15.25 5.95
N ILE A 103 13.64 14.13 6.36
CA ILE A 103 14.00 13.02 5.48
C ILE A 103 13.09 11.82 5.72
N PHE A 104 12.57 11.25 4.64
CA PHE A 104 11.94 9.94 4.61
C PHE A 104 12.61 9.06 3.54
N PRO A 105 12.91 7.76 3.81
CA PRO A 105 12.73 7.05 5.07
C PRO A 105 13.64 7.59 6.20
N ARG A 106 13.24 7.36 7.46
CA ARG A 106 14.01 7.80 8.63
C ARG A 106 15.40 7.18 8.62
N GLY A 107 16.44 8.02 8.74
CA GLY A 107 17.84 7.57 8.73
C GLY A 107 18.45 7.37 7.34
N TYR A 108 17.72 7.71 6.27
CA TYR A 108 18.25 7.63 4.92
C TYR A 108 19.45 8.57 4.74
N SER A 109 20.51 8.04 4.13
CA SER A 109 21.66 8.81 3.63
C SER A 109 22.26 8.09 2.42
N LEU A 110 23.22 8.75 1.75
CA LEU A 110 23.89 8.12 0.60
C LEU A 110 24.71 6.88 0.99
N ASP A 111 25.29 6.87 2.20
CA ASP A 111 26.09 5.77 2.73
C ASP A 111 25.23 4.68 3.41
N ASN A 112 24.03 5.05 3.85
CA ASN A 112 23.06 4.13 4.44
C ASN A 112 21.72 4.27 3.70
N SER A 113 21.64 3.58 2.56
CA SER A 113 20.43 3.57 1.75
C SER A 113 19.38 2.66 2.39
N ILE A 114 18.19 3.20 2.65
CA ILE A 114 17.07 2.51 3.31
C ILE A 114 15.92 2.37 2.32
N THR A 115 15.29 1.20 2.31
CA THR A 115 14.05 0.95 1.59
C THR A 115 12.87 0.98 2.56
N ASP A 116 11.78 1.64 2.16
CA ASP A 116 10.50 1.59 2.89
C ASP A 116 9.32 1.38 1.92
N TYR A 117 9.55 0.54 0.90
CA TYR A 117 8.54 0.16 -0.10
C TYR A 117 7.75 -1.10 0.28
N LEU A 118 8.00 -1.67 1.45
CA LEU A 118 7.24 -2.80 2.00
C LEU A 118 6.20 -2.28 3.00
N TYR A 119 5.28 -3.16 3.42
CA TYR A 119 4.13 -2.78 4.24
C TYR A 119 4.45 -2.59 5.73
N HIS A 120 5.71 -2.75 6.15
CA HIS A 120 6.11 -2.67 7.55
C HIS A 120 5.70 -1.35 8.22
N GLY A 121 5.96 -0.21 7.55
CA GLY A 121 5.57 1.11 8.06
C GLY A 121 4.05 1.30 8.13
N ILE A 122 3.32 0.76 7.14
CA ILE A 122 1.86 0.79 7.10
C ILE A 122 1.25 -0.07 8.22
N VAL A 123 1.81 -1.25 8.46
CA VAL A 123 1.40 -2.14 9.55
C VAL A 123 1.66 -1.48 10.91
N ALA A 124 2.82 -0.86 11.10
CA ALA A 124 3.10 -0.11 12.32
C ALA A 124 2.13 1.08 12.53
N SER A 125 1.69 1.71 11.44
CA SER A 125 0.68 2.78 11.47
C SER A 125 -0.66 2.30 12.05
N TYR A 126 -0.97 1.01 11.91
CA TYR A 126 -2.15 0.40 12.51
C TYR A 126 -2.20 0.61 14.03
N PHE A 127 -1.09 0.38 14.73
CA PHE A 127 -1.00 0.51 16.19
C PHE A 127 -0.85 1.94 16.69
N ARG A 128 -0.39 2.86 15.84
CA ARG A 128 -0.38 4.29 16.19
C ARG A 128 -1.77 4.93 16.14
N GLY A 129 -2.76 4.23 15.59
CA GLY A 129 -4.08 4.79 15.36
C GLY A 129 -4.09 5.77 14.19
N ASP A 130 -3.08 5.71 13.32
CA ASP A 130 -3.03 6.50 12.10
C ASP A 130 -4.28 6.21 11.25
N GLN A 131 -4.79 7.24 10.59
CA GLN A 131 -5.91 7.10 9.67
C GLN A 131 -5.41 6.67 8.29
N PRO A 132 -6.18 5.86 7.54
CA PRO A 132 -5.85 5.56 6.15
C PRO A 132 -5.69 6.84 5.33
N VAL A 133 -4.70 6.83 4.44
CA VAL A 133 -4.51 7.87 3.42
C VAL A 133 -5.02 7.33 2.09
N PHE A 134 -5.59 8.23 1.28
CA PHE A 134 -6.21 7.85 0.03
C PHE A 134 -5.56 8.56 -1.15
N PHE A 135 -5.30 7.79 -2.20
CA PHE A 135 -4.93 8.37 -3.48
C PHE A 135 -6.12 9.10 -4.10
N GLN A 136 -5.83 10.12 -4.92
CA GLN A 136 -6.83 10.81 -5.71
C GLN A 136 -6.28 11.05 -7.12
N SER A 137 -7.02 10.62 -8.15
CA SER A 137 -6.61 10.90 -9.52
C SER A 137 -6.68 12.41 -9.79
N PRO A 138 -5.73 13.02 -10.51
CA PRO A 138 -5.81 14.41 -10.94
C PRO A 138 -7.10 14.73 -11.71
N ASP A 139 -7.55 15.98 -11.61
CA ASP A 139 -8.84 16.43 -12.15
C ASP A 139 -8.99 16.11 -13.64
N TYR A 140 -7.96 16.38 -14.44
CA TYR A 140 -7.96 16.10 -15.88
C TYR A 140 -8.25 14.62 -16.18
N ALA A 141 -7.74 13.70 -15.37
CA ALA A 141 -7.91 12.27 -15.59
C ALA A 141 -9.31 11.81 -15.19
N ARG A 142 -9.88 12.40 -14.14
CA ARG A 142 -11.28 12.17 -13.75
C ARG A 142 -12.24 12.67 -14.83
N ASP A 143 -11.98 13.84 -15.40
CA ASP A 143 -12.77 14.39 -16.50
C ASP A 143 -12.71 13.52 -17.76
N LEU A 144 -11.53 13.01 -18.09
CA LEU A 144 -11.36 12.04 -19.19
C LEU A 144 -12.10 10.73 -18.93
N ALA A 145 -12.04 10.20 -17.71
CA ALA A 145 -12.75 8.98 -17.33
C ALA A 145 -14.28 9.18 -17.45
N LYS A 146 -14.82 10.27 -16.92
CA LYS A 146 -16.25 10.62 -17.04
C LYS A 146 -16.70 10.76 -18.50
N SER A 147 -15.89 11.42 -19.33
CA SER A 147 -16.17 11.56 -20.77
C SER A 147 -16.17 10.20 -21.49
N LEU A 148 -15.23 9.32 -21.15
CA LEU A 148 -15.19 7.95 -21.66
C LEU A 148 -16.46 7.17 -21.24
N PHE A 149 -16.89 7.32 -19.99
CA PHE A 149 -18.05 6.62 -19.46
C PHE A 149 -19.37 7.04 -20.08
N GLY A 150 -19.56 8.34 -20.31
CA GLY A 150 -20.73 8.84 -21.04
C GLY A 150 -20.90 8.19 -22.42
N LYS A 151 -19.80 7.75 -23.05
CA LYS A 151 -19.82 7.05 -24.35
C LYS A 151 -20.06 5.54 -24.23
N ILE A 152 -19.57 4.89 -23.17
CA ILE A 152 -19.59 3.42 -23.04
C ILE A 152 -20.86 2.91 -22.37
N ALA A 153 -21.39 3.61 -21.36
CA ALA A 153 -22.38 3.01 -20.47
C ALA A 153 -23.62 3.83 -20.18
N SER A 154 -23.72 5.09 -20.65
CA SER A 154 -24.84 6.00 -20.37
C SER A 154 -25.24 5.98 -18.88
N ASP A 155 -26.28 5.23 -18.50
CA ASP A 155 -26.81 5.15 -17.12
C ASP A 155 -26.37 3.91 -16.32
N ARG A 156 -25.54 3.04 -16.90
CA ARG A 156 -25.12 1.78 -16.26
C ARG A 156 -23.89 2.00 -15.38
N ARG A 157 -23.87 1.32 -14.23
CA ARG A 157 -22.74 1.32 -13.29
C ARG A 157 -21.63 0.38 -13.75
N PHE A 158 -20.38 0.77 -13.55
CA PHE A 158 -19.24 -0.03 -14.02
C PHE A 158 -18.75 -1.05 -13.01
N ILE A 159 -18.46 -2.25 -13.51
CA ILE A 159 -17.69 -3.25 -12.78
C ILE A 159 -16.39 -3.45 -13.54
N THR A 160 -15.25 -3.10 -12.95
CA THR A 160 -13.96 -3.34 -13.62
C THR A 160 -13.37 -4.67 -13.19
N LEU A 161 -12.72 -5.35 -14.12
CA LEU A 161 -11.83 -6.47 -13.86
C LEU A 161 -10.42 -6.09 -14.32
N THR A 162 -9.48 -6.03 -13.37
CA THR A 162 -8.07 -5.83 -13.70
C THR A 162 -7.34 -7.16 -13.74
N THR A 163 -6.83 -7.50 -14.92
CA THR A 163 -6.20 -8.81 -15.16
C THR A 163 -4.69 -8.75 -14.96
N ARG A 164 -4.10 -9.93 -14.73
CA ARG A 164 -2.66 -10.17 -14.82
C ARG A 164 -2.46 -11.26 -15.86
N GLU A 165 -1.66 -10.95 -16.87
CA GLU A 165 -1.43 -11.83 -18.02
C GLU A 165 0.06 -12.14 -18.22
N LEU A 166 0.91 -11.56 -17.36
CA LEU A 166 2.33 -11.89 -17.28
C LEU A 166 2.53 -13.36 -16.88
N LEU A 167 3.24 -14.10 -17.73
CA LEU A 167 3.60 -15.51 -17.49
C LEU A 167 4.70 -15.68 -16.42
N ARG A 168 5.48 -14.63 -16.15
CA ARG A 168 6.56 -14.69 -15.17
C ARG A 168 6.00 -14.76 -13.75
N ASP A 169 6.58 -15.66 -12.95
CA ASP A 169 6.23 -15.88 -11.54
C ASP A 169 4.73 -16.19 -11.35
N ASP A 170 4.17 -17.01 -12.25
CA ASP A 170 2.74 -17.35 -12.24
C ASP A 170 2.47 -18.81 -12.69
N PRO A 171 2.44 -19.77 -11.76
CA PRO A 171 2.05 -21.16 -12.02
C PRO A 171 0.53 -21.31 -12.23
N GLY A 172 -0.23 -20.22 -12.38
CA GLY A 172 -1.67 -20.23 -12.64
C GLY A 172 -2.54 -19.67 -11.51
N THR A 173 -1.96 -19.25 -10.38
CA THR A 173 -2.74 -18.76 -9.23
C THR A 173 -3.01 -17.26 -9.27
N ARG A 174 -2.30 -16.49 -10.12
CA ARG A 174 -2.47 -15.03 -10.23
C ARG A 174 -3.16 -14.60 -11.53
N ARG A 175 -3.30 -15.49 -12.50
CA ARG A 175 -4.16 -15.33 -13.67
C ARG A 175 -5.63 -15.49 -13.29
N ILE A 176 -6.49 -14.85 -14.07
CA ILE A 176 -7.93 -15.00 -13.93
C ILE A 176 -8.42 -16.31 -14.56
N ASP A 177 -9.52 -16.87 -14.07
CA ASP A 177 -10.24 -17.97 -14.73
C ASP A 177 -11.15 -17.42 -15.85
N ILE A 178 -10.71 -17.56 -17.10
CA ILE A 178 -11.44 -17.05 -18.28
C ILE A 178 -12.86 -17.61 -18.36
N ASN A 179 -13.05 -18.91 -18.14
CA ASN A 179 -14.36 -19.55 -18.27
C ASN A 179 -15.33 -19.06 -17.18
N PHE A 180 -14.82 -18.88 -15.97
CA PHE A 180 -15.59 -18.29 -14.87
C PHE A 180 -16.04 -16.86 -15.22
N TRP A 181 -15.12 -16.02 -15.69
CA TRP A 181 -15.42 -14.62 -16.01
C TRP A 181 -16.34 -14.48 -17.22
N GLU A 182 -16.21 -15.31 -18.26
CA GLU A 182 -17.16 -15.38 -19.38
C GLU A 182 -18.57 -15.72 -18.90
N SER A 183 -18.68 -16.72 -18.02
CA SER A 183 -19.96 -17.13 -17.44
C SER A 183 -20.57 -16.01 -16.58
N PHE A 184 -19.78 -15.38 -15.72
CA PHE A 184 -20.20 -14.24 -14.91
C PHE A 184 -20.68 -13.08 -15.77
N PHE A 185 -19.90 -12.67 -16.78
CA PHE A 185 -20.28 -11.56 -17.64
C PHE A 185 -21.51 -11.88 -18.48
N SER A 186 -21.74 -13.14 -18.86
CA SER A 186 -22.95 -13.55 -19.57
C SER A 186 -24.20 -13.48 -18.67
N GLY A 187 -24.06 -13.78 -17.38
CA GLY A 187 -25.15 -13.71 -16.39
C GLY A 187 -25.39 -12.33 -15.77
N LEU A 188 -24.49 -11.37 -15.98
CA LEU A 188 -24.59 -10.03 -15.38
C LEU A 188 -25.77 -9.23 -15.95
N ASP A 189 -26.57 -8.60 -15.08
CA ASP A 189 -27.66 -7.71 -15.49
C ASP A 189 -27.14 -6.50 -16.28
N LYS A 190 -27.25 -6.59 -17.61
CA LYS A 190 -26.76 -5.57 -18.56
C LYS A 190 -27.59 -4.30 -18.57
N SER A 191 -28.77 -4.30 -17.96
CA SER A 191 -29.57 -3.08 -17.79
C SER A 191 -29.02 -2.20 -16.68
N LYS A 192 -28.32 -2.79 -15.70
CA LYS A 192 -27.74 -2.08 -14.54
C LYS A 192 -26.24 -1.92 -14.62
N PHE A 193 -25.53 -2.91 -15.17
CA PHE A 193 -24.07 -2.98 -15.09
C PHE A 193 -23.40 -3.08 -16.45
N GLN A 194 -22.26 -2.40 -16.59
CA GLN A 194 -21.35 -2.51 -17.73
C GLN A 194 -20.00 -3.05 -17.23
N PRO A 195 -19.62 -4.29 -17.59
CA PRO A 195 -18.30 -4.79 -17.28
C PRO A 195 -17.24 -4.08 -18.14
N LEU A 196 -16.08 -3.82 -17.56
CA LEU A 196 -14.92 -3.22 -18.23
C LEU A 196 -13.65 -4.00 -17.89
N ILE A 197 -12.81 -4.27 -18.88
CA ILE A 197 -11.52 -4.93 -18.66
C ILE A 197 -10.39 -3.91 -18.68
N ILE A 198 -9.51 -4.00 -17.68
CA ILE A 198 -8.21 -3.32 -17.68
C ILE A 198 -7.14 -4.40 -17.70
N ARG A 199 -6.52 -4.58 -18.87
CA ARG A 199 -5.53 -5.63 -19.09
C ARG A 199 -4.18 -5.33 -18.45
N ASP A 200 -3.33 -6.34 -18.39
CA ASP A 200 -1.93 -6.18 -18.04
C ASP A 200 -1.23 -5.20 -19.01
N THR A 201 -0.31 -4.39 -18.51
CA THR A 201 0.41 -3.39 -19.30
C THR A 201 1.15 -4.03 -20.47
N SER A 202 1.66 -5.25 -20.32
CA SER A 202 2.42 -5.94 -21.39
C SER A 202 1.58 -6.34 -22.60
N VAL A 203 0.26 -6.40 -22.45
CA VAL A 203 -0.68 -6.80 -23.52
C VAL A 203 -1.72 -5.71 -23.79
N ALA A 204 -1.49 -4.49 -23.30
CA ALA A 204 -2.42 -3.36 -23.41
C ALA A 204 -2.87 -3.05 -24.84
N VAL A 205 -2.00 -3.28 -25.82
CA VAL A 205 -2.23 -3.01 -27.25
C VAL A 205 -2.40 -4.29 -28.07
N CYS A 206 -2.72 -5.41 -27.43
CA CYS A 206 -3.04 -6.65 -28.12
C CYS A 206 -4.30 -6.45 -28.98
N SER A 207 -4.29 -6.95 -30.22
CA SER A 207 -5.44 -6.85 -31.13
C SER A 207 -6.56 -7.83 -30.80
N GLU A 208 -6.25 -8.92 -30.11
CA GLU A 208 -7.22 -9.93 -29.73
C GLU A 208 -7.88 -9.53 -28.40
N PRO A 209 -9.21 -9.33 -28.37
CA PRO A 209 -9.91 -9.04 -27.13
C PRO A 209 -9.85 -10.25 -26.21
N LEU A 210 -9.68 -10.02 -24.92
CA LEU A 210 -9.70 -11.05 -23.88
C LEU A 210 -11.08 -11.69 -23.76
N PHE A 211 -12.14 -10.90 -23.97
CA PHE A 211 -13.52 -11.38 -24.02
C PHE A 211 -14.26 -10.73 -25.19
N LYS A 212 -14.99 -11.52 -25.97
CA LYS A 212 -15.61 -11.09 -27.24
C LYS A 212 -16.56 -9.88 -27.10
N ASN A 213 -17.31 -9.79 -26.00
CA ASN A 213 -18.39 -8.80 -25.82
C ASN A 213 -18.19 -7.91 -24.58
N VAL A 214 -16.95 -7.78 -24.09
CA VAL A 214 -16.64 -6.91 -22.96
C VAL A 214 -15.64 -5.85 -23.41
N PRO A 215 -15.97 -4.55 -23.29
CA PRO A 215 -15.06 -3.49 -23.67
C PRO A 215 -13.79 -3.48 -22.81
N GLU A 216 -12.67 -3.21 -23.45
CA GLU A 216 -11.36 -3.04 -22.83
C GLU A 216 -10.96 -1.57 -22.84
N ILE A 217 -10.11 -1.16 -21.89
CA ILE A 217 -9.56 0.20 -21.86
C ILE A 217 -8.02 0.16 -21.89
N PRO A 218 -7.40 0.00 -23.08
CA PRO A 218 -5.94 0.01 -23.26
C PRO A 218 -5.23 1.21 -22.61
N ALA A 219 -5.85 2.39 -22.67
CA ALA A 219 -5.31 3.60 -22.06
C ALA A 219 -5.13 3.45 -20.54
N ALA A 220 -6.05 2.75 -19.86
CA ALA A 220 -5.94 2.45 -18.43
C ALA A 220 -4.83 1.42 -18.15
N SER A 221 -4.50 0.57 -19.12
CA SER A 221 -3.41 -0.38 -18.96
C SER A 221 -2.03 0.29 -18.93
N ILE A 222 -1.87 1.45 -19.59
CA ILE A 222 -0.59 2.17 -19.73
C ILE A 222 -0.50 3.47 -18.91
N HIS A 223 -1.60 4.21 -18.76
CA HIS A 223 -1.61 5.54 -18.14
C HIS A 223 -2.14 5.48 -16.70
N LEU A 224 -1.28 5.74 -15.71
CA LEU A 224 -1.62 5.61 -14.29
C LEU A 224 -2.82 6.45 -13.84
N HIS A 225 -2.85 7.76 -14.12
CA HIS A 225 -3.97 8.60 -13.66
C HIS A 225 -5.31 8.18 -14.29
N MET A 226 -5.31 7.87 -15.58
CA MET A 226 -6.51 7.35 -16.26
C MET A 226 -6.97 6.03 -15.63
N ARG A 227 -6.05 5.09 -15.36
CA ARG A 227 -6.35 3.84 -14.66
C ARG A 227 -7.06 4.11 -13.34
N TYR A 228 -6.48 4.99 -12.52
CA TYR A 228 -7.03 5.25 -11.21
C TYR A 228 -8.34 6.02 -11.26
N ALA A 229 -8.47 6.99 -12.17
CA ALA A 229 -9.72 7.71 -12.39
C ALA A 229 -10.84 6.74 -12.77
N ILE A 230 -10.56 5.74 -13.61
CA ILE A 230 -11.53 4.69 -13.91
C ILE A 230 -11.89 3.90 -12.65
N TYR A 231 -10.91 3.50 -11.83
CA TYR A 231 -11.21 2.83 -10.57
C TYR A 231 -12.05 3.68 -9.61
N GLN A 232 -11.89 5.00 -9.61
CA GLN A 232 -12.62 5.93 -8.75
C GLN A 232 -14.08 6.15 -9.17
N GLU A 233 -14.41 5.92 -10.43
CA GLU A 233 -15.77 6.09 -10.95
C GLU A 233 -16.51 4.74 -11.09
N SER A 234 -15.80 3.63 -10.91
CA SER A 234 -16.40 2.30 -10.90
C SER A 234 -17.28 2.07 -9.67
N PHE A 235 -18.37 1.33 -9.86
CA PHE A 235 -19.20 0.83 -8.77
C PHE A 235 -18.47 -0.26 -7.97
N LEU A 236 -17.75 -1.14 -8.66
CA LEU A 236 -16.92 -2.16 -8.05
C LEU A 236 -15.69 -2.42 -8.92
N ASN A 237 -14.51 -2.48 -8.31
CA ASN A 237 -13.31 -2.95 -9.00
C ASN A 237 -12.90 -4.32 -8.47
N ILE A 238 -12.57 -5.23 -9.37
CA ILE A 238 -12.21 -6.62 -9.04
C ILE A 238 -10.77 -6.91 -9.48
N PHE A 239 -10.02 -7.55 -8.59
CA PHE A 239 -8.59 -7.81 -8.77
C PHE A 239 -8.21 -9.25 -8.42
N LYS A 240 -7.23 -9.77 -9.16
CA LYS A 240 -6.30 -10.81 -8.68
C LYS A 240 -5.02 -10.16 -8.15
N PRO A 241 -4.11 -10.90 -7.48
CA PRO A 241 -2.92 -10.33 -6.86
C PRO A 241 -1.94 -9.79 -7.93
N ASN A 242 -1.97 -8.49 -8.15
CA ASN A 242 -1.17 -7.79 -9.15
C ASN A 242 -0.71 -6.42 -8.62
N GLY A 243 0.24 -5.79 -9.29
CA GLY A 243 0.76 -4.50 -8.84
C GLY A 243 -0.32 -3.41 -8.76
N PRO A 244 -1.16 -3.22 -9.80
CA PRO A 244 -2.23 -2.23 -9.79
C PRO A 244 -3.22 -2.36 -8.62
N SER A 245 -3.36 -3.54 -8.01
CA SER A 245 -4.30 -3.75 -6.90
C SER A 245 -3.92 -2.91 -5.67
N ILE A 246 -2.63 -2.63 -5.43
CA ILE A 246 -2.14 -1.82 -4.31
C ILE A 246 -2.70 -0.40 -4.38
N LEU A 247 -2.68 0.20 -5.56
CA LEU A 247 -3.23 1.53 -5.82
C LEU A 247 -4.71 1.63 -5.41
N SER A 248 -5.48 0.58 -5.69
CA SER A 248 -6.90 0.51 -5.35
C SER A 248 -7.13 0.21 -3.87
N SER A 249 -6.27 -0.59 -3.22
CA SER A 249 -6.38 -0.90 -1.79
C SER A 249 -6.45 0.35 -0.90
N TYR A 250 -5.82 1.45 -1.34
CA TYR A 250 -5.81 2.74 -0.66
C TYR A 250 -6.56 3.83 -1.45
N GLY A 251 -7.67 3.43 -2.07
CA GLY A 251 -8.64 4.34 -2.65
C GLY A 251 -9.94 4.44 -1.86
N THR A 252 -10.83 5.31 -2.31
CA THR A 252 -12.15 5.49 -1.69
C THR A 252 -13.24 4.60 -2.28
N THR A 253 -12.99 3.90 -3.39
CA THR A 253 -14.00 3.08 -4.07
C THR A 253 -14.05 1.62 -3.61
N PRO A 254 -15.20 0.95 -3.78
CA PRO A 254 -15.34 -0.46 -3.46
C PRO A 254 -14.42 -1.35 -4.30
N ASN A 255 -13.73 -2.27 -3.62
CA ASN A 255 -12.85 -3.24 -4.26
C ASN A 255 -13.09 -4.65 -3.72
N LEU A 256 -12.99 -5.62 -4.62
CA LEU A 256 -13.00 -7.05 -4.32
C LEU A 256 -11.68 -7.67 -4.81
N PHE A 257 -10.93 -8.29 -3.93
CA PHE A 257 -9.68 -8.95 -4.24
C PHE A 257 -9.86 -10.45 -4.05
N PHE A 258 -9.52 -11.25 -5.05
CA PHE A 258 -9.38 -12.69 -4.91
C PHE A 258 -7.91 -13.03 -4.72
N PHE A 259 -7.56 -13.69 -3.62
CA PHE A 259 -6.19 -14.04 -3.28
C PHE A 259 -6.06 -15.54 -2.98
N GLU A 260 -5.40 -16.26 -3.88
CA GLU A 260 -5.05 -17.65 -3.69
C GLU A 260 -3.58 -17.74 -3.28
N ALA A 261 -3.34 -18.07 -2.01
CA ALA A 261 -1.99 -18.22 -1.49
C ALA A 261 -1.27 -19.37 -2.21
N ASN A 262 0.01 -19.17 -2.54
CA ASN A 262 0.86 -20.22 -3.11
C ASN A 262 2.24 -20.14 -2.47
N ASN A 263 2.58 -21.14 -1.66
CA ASN A 263 3.84 -21.17 -0.92
C ASN A 263 5.06 -21.48 -1.80
N ASP A 264 4.87 -21.92 -3.04
CA ASP A 264 5.96 -22.07 -4.02
C ASP A 264 6.37 -20.72 -4.64
N LEU A 265 5.58 -19.67 -4.42
CA LEU A 265 5.85 -18.32 -4.88
C LEU A 265 5.96 -17.35 -3.72
N CYS A 266 7.17 -16.86 -3.46
CA CYS A 266 7.45 -15.90 -2.38
C CYS A 266 6.45 -14.74 -2.35
N ALA A 267 6.17 -14.08 -3.47
CA ALA A 267 5.30 -12.89 -3.51
C ALA A 267 3.83 -13.12 -3.13
N ILE A 268 3.37 -14.37 -3.07
CA ILE A 268 2.00 -14.76 -2.69
C ILE A 268 1.98 -15.92 -1.68
N SER A 269 3.09 -16.16 -1.00
CA SER A 269 3.17 -17.18 0.05
C SER A 269 2.53 -16.66 1.34
N ASN A 270 2.08 -17.58 2.19
CA ASN A 270 1.59 -17.20 3.51
C ASN A 270 2.68 -16.52 4.33
N ASP A 271 3.93 -17.00 4.26
CA ASP A 271 5.07 -16.43 4.99
C ASP A 271 5.34 -14.96 4.60
N TRP A 272 5.25 -14.64 3.30
CA TRP A 272 5.43 -13.27 2.83
C TRP A 272 4.37 -12.32 3.39
N TYR A 273 3.11 -12.73 3.39
CA TYR A 273 2.02 -11.92 3.94
C TYR A 273 2.08 -11.81 5.47
N GLN A 274 2.49 -12.88 6.15
CA GLN A 274 2.71 -12.85 7.60
C GLN A 274 3.86 -11.91 7.97
N THR A 275 4.97 -11.96 7.24
CA THR A 275 6.21 -11.24 7.55
C THR A 275 6.19 -9.79 7.07
N HIS A 276 5.49 -9.46 5.98
CA HIS A 276 5.49 -8.11 5.43
C HIS A 276 4.19 -7.34 5.64
N TYR A 277 3.06 -8.03 5.68
CA TYR A 277 1.73 -7.42 5.82
C TYR A 277 1.10 -7.65 7.20
N GLY A 278 1.67 -8.53 8.02
CA GLY A 278 1.10 -8.89 9.32
C GLY A 278 -0.22 -9.66 9.22
N MET A 279 -0.45 -10.36 8.11
CA MET A 279 -1.73 -10.98 7.77
C MET A 279 -1.74 -12.50 7.96
N SER A 280 -2.87 -13.04 8.41
CA SER A 280 -3.19 -14.48 8.38
C SER A 280 -4.25 -14.78 7.30
N THR A 281 -4.45 -16.06 6.95
CA THR A 281 -5.54 -16.46 6.06
C THR A 281 -6.90 -16.04 6.63
N GLY A 282 -7.75 -15.42 5.81
CA GLY A 282 -9.05 -14.89 6.22
C GLY A 282 -9.01 -13.40 6.62
N SER A 283 -7.83 -12.84 6.89
CA SER A 283 -7.66 -11.44 7.28
C SER A 283 -7.87 -10.46 6.11
N GLN A 284 -7.80 -9.16 6.42
CA GLN A 284 -7.91 -8.07 5.46
C GLN A 284 -6.59 -7.28 5.41
N PHE A 285 -6.38 -6.50 4.35
CA PHE A 285 -5.16 -5.69 4.21
C PHE A 285 -5.02 -4.68 5.36
N PRO A 286 -3.81 -4.49 5.90
CA PRO A 286 -3.57 -3.55 7.00
C PRO A 286 -3.90 -2.12 6.57
N LEU A 287 -4.45 -1.33 7.48
CA LEU A 287 -4.78 0.08 7.26
C LEU A 287 -5.72 0.36 6.06
N THR A 288 -6.45 -0.65 5.59
CA THR A 288 -7.49 -0.47 4.57
C THR A 288 -8.89 -0.33 5.18
N THR A 289 -9.85 0.11 4.37
CA THR A 289 -11.22 0.43 4.77
C THR A 289 -12.20 -0.68 4.43
N LYS A 290 -13.37 -0.72 5.10
CA LYS A 290 -14.36 -1.81 4.98
C LYS A 290 -14.95 -2.02 3.57
N ASN A 291 -14.79 -1.07 2.66
CA ASN A 291 -15.10 -1.24 1.24
C ASN A 291 -14.00 -1.97 0.45
N LYS A 292 -12.94 -2.47 1.09
CA LYS A 292 -11.84 -3.22 0.47
C LYS A 292 -11.90 -4.68 0.90
N ARG A 293 -12.67 -5.50 0.18
CA ARG A 293 -12.90 -6.89 0.56
C ARG A 293 -11.85 -7.82 -0.06
N LEU A 294 -11.02 -8.44 0.77
CA LEU A 294 -10.16 -9.54 0.40
C LEU A 294 -10.86 -10.87 0.64
N ILE A 295 -10.97 -11.68 -0.41
CA ILE A 295 -11.47 -13.05 -0.41
C ILE A 295 -10.28 -13.99 -0.58
N TRP A 296 -10.03 -14.81 0.42
CA TRP A 296 -9.01 -15.85 0.37
C TRP A 296 -9.54 -17.05 -0.40
N GLY A 297 -8.89 -17.35 -1.53
CA GLY A 297 -9.25 -18.43 -2.43
C GLY A 297 -9.51 -17.96 -3.86
N LYS A 298 -10.14 -18.86 -4.63
CA LYS A 298 -10.47 -18.67 -6.04
C LYS A 298 -11.64 -17.71 -6.23
N GLU A 299 -11.70 -17.16 -7.44
CA GLU A 299 -12.87 -16.45 -7.92
C GLU A 299 -14.13 -17.31 -7.75
N ASN A 300 -15.20 -16.70 -7.22
CA ASN A 300 -16.47 -17.37 -7.04
C ASN A 300 -17.64 -16.37 -7.12
N LEU A 301 -18.76 -16.85 -7.65
CA LEU A 301 -19.94 -16.05 -7.94
C LEU A 301 -20.57 -15.48 -6.65
N THR A 302 -20.68 -16.32 -5.61
CA THR A 302 -21.26 -15.95 -4.31
C THR A 302 -20.61 -14.70 -3.72
N ALA A 303 -19.28 -14.62 -3.71
CA ALA A 303 -18.57 -13.46 -3.17
C ALA A 303 -18.82 -12.18 -3.98
N ILE A 304 -18.94 -12.29 -5.31
CA ILE A 304 -19.24 -11.15 -6.18
C ILE A 304 -20.67 -10.68 -5.95
N GLU A 305 -21.65 -11.58 -5.99
CA GLU A 305 -23.06 -11.27 -5.80
C GLU A 305 -23.34 -10.67 -4.41
N GLN A 306 -22.73 -11.23 -3.36
CA GLN A 306 -22.80 -10.66 -2.01
C GLN A 306 -22.21 -9.25 -1.96
N THR A 307 -21.12 -8.99 -2.68
CA THR A 307 -20.52 -7.65 -2.73
C THR A 307 -21.41 -6.66 -3.47
N ILE A 308 -21.97 -7.07 -4.62
CA ILE A 308 -22.90 -6.23 -5.38
C ILE A 308 -24.15 -5.95 -4.55
N SER A 309 -24.76 -6.96 -3.95
CA SER A 309 -25.96 -6.80 -3.12
C SER A 309 -25.71 -5.89 -1.92
N LEU A 310 -24.55 -6.04 -1.24
CA LEU A 310 -24.15 -5.15 -0.16
C LEU A 310 -24.04 -3.69 -0.65
N LEU A 311 -23.41 -3.47 -1.80
CA LEU A 311 -23.25 -2.13 -2.38
C LEU A 311 -24.55 -1.52 -2.92
N GLU A 312 -25.53 -2.35 -3.30
CA GLU A 312 -26.86 -1.89 -3.74
C GLU A 312 -27.78 -1.55 -2.57
N THR A 313 -27.60 -2.21 -1.42
CA THR A 313 -28.48 -2.09 -0.25
C THR A 313 -27.93 -1.16 0.83
N SER A 314 -26.62 -0.92 0.85
CA SER A 314 -26.02 -0.02 1.82
C SER A 314 -26.36 1.44 1.49
N GLU A 315 -27.39 1.99 2.14
CA GLU A 315 -27.59 3.44 2.24
C GLU A 315 -26.42 4.10 3.00
N GLU A 316 -25.79 3.34 3.90
CA GLU A 316 -24.54 3.70 4.56
C GLU A 316 -23.37 3.48 3.61
N ASP A 317 -22.59 4.53 3.37
CA ASP A 317 -21.24 4.44 2.81
C ASP A 317 -20.55 3.23 3.48
N LEU A 318 -20.16 2.20 2.72
CA LEU A 318 -19.33 1.09 3.21
C LEU A 318 -18.01 1.71 3.67
N GLY A 319 -18.02 2.26 4.88
CA GLY A 319 -17.38 3.55 5.07
C GLY A 319 -15.87 3.47 4.98
N LEU A 320 -15.25 4.64 5.01
CA LEU A 320 -13.81 4.78 5.19
C LEU A 320 -13.33 4.35 6.60
N GLN A 321 -14.12 3.54 7.29
CA GLN A 321 -13.77 2.90 8.55
C GLN A 321 -12.77 1.78 8.29
N ARG A 322 -11.73 1.73 9.12
CA ARG A 322 -10.69 0.70 9.07
C ARG A 322 -11.23 -0.68 9.44
N TYR A 323 -10.63 -1.74 8.88
CA TYR A 323 -10.84 -3.09 9.39
C TYR A 323 -10.29 -3.27 10.82
N PRO A 324 -11.11 -3.80 11.75
CA PRO A 324 -10.58 -4.29 13.02
C PRO A 324 -9.76 -5.57 12.79
N ILE A 325 -8.72 -5.77 13.60
CA ILE A 325 -8.08 -7.08 13.72
C ILE A 325 -8.94 -7.90 14.68
N THR A 326 -9.52 -8.98 14.17
CA THR A 326 -10.47 -9.82 14.92
C THR A 326 -9.90 -11.19 15.26
N ASP A 327 -8.88 -11.68 14.55
CA ASP A 327 -8.27 -12.99 14.81
C ASP A 327 -6.90 -12.86 15.49
N SER A 328 -6.61 -13.83 16.37
CA SER A 328 -5.39 -13.86 17.17
C SER A 328 -4.12 -14.03 16.33
N ASP A 329 -4.21 -14.73 15.21
CA ASP A 329 -3.07 -14.97 14.33
C ASP A 329 -2.65 -13.67 13.62
N THR A 330 -3.60 -12.95 13.01
CA THR A 330 -3.35 -11.62 12.43
C THR A 330 -2.83 -10.66 13.48
N LEU A 331 -3.39 -10.66 14.70
CA LEU A 331 -2.88 -9.82 15.77
C LEU A 331 -1.41 -10.12 16.09
N ARG A 332 -1.04 -11.40 16.19
CA ARG A 332 0.34 -11.82 16.43
C ARG A 332 1.27 -11.39 15.29
N TYR A 333 0.88 -11.63 14.03
CA TYR A 333 1.70 -11.27 12.87
C TYR A 333 1.83 -9.74 12.71
N THR A 334 0.72 -9.01 12.78
CA THR A 334 0.70 -7.53 12.80
C THR A 334 1.62 -7.00 13.89
N THR A 335 1.54 -7.56 15.10
CA THR A 335 2.39 -7.13 16.22
C THR A 335 3.86 -7.34 15.95
N LYS A 336 4.22 -8.54 15.46
CA LYS A 336 5.60 -8.86 15.12
C LYS A 336 6.16 -7.88 14.07
N VAL A 337 5.41 -7.64 13.00
CA VAL A 337 5.83 -6.75 11.91
C VAL A 337 5.98 -5.31 12.39
N ALA A 338 4.99 -4.79 13.12
CA ALA A 338 5.02 -3.44 13.69
C ALA A 338 6.21 -3.25 14.64
N LEU A 339 6.46 -4.23 15.50
CA LEU A 339 7.58 -4.22 16.46
C LEU A 339 8.92 -4.26 15.74
N MET A 340 9.10 -5.15 14.76
CA MET A 340 10.35 -5.25 13.98
C MET A 340 10.66 -3.94 13.25
N HIS A 341 9.66 -3.32 12.63
CA HIS A 341 9.81 -2.01 11.99
C HIS A 341 10.23 -0.93 13.00
N THR A 342 9.58 -0.91 14.16
CA THR A 342 9.89 0.04 15.23
C THR A 342 11.33 -0.13 15.73
N LEU A 343 11.75 -1.37 16.00
CA LEU A 343 13.13 -1.67 16.42
C LEU A 343 14.15 -1.28 15.35
N GLN A 344 13.86 -1.49 14.07
CA GLN A 344 14.74 -1.04 12.99
C GLN A 344 14.90 0.48 12.99
N ASN A 345 13.80 1.19 13.18
CA ASN A 345 13.78 2.65 13.17
C ASN A 345 14.50 3.25 14.38
N LEU A 346 14.47 2.61 15.56
CA LEU A 346 15.13 3.09 16.79
C LEU A 346 16.65 3.28 16.65
N ARG A 347 17.27 2.63 15.66
CA ARG A 347 18.68 2.86 15.27
C ARG A 347 18.99 4.31 14.89
N TYR A 348 17.96 5.05 14.47
CA TYR A 348 18.05 6.42 13.99
C TYR A 348 17.49 7.43 15.00
N GLY A 349 17.35 7.04 16.26
CA GLY A 349 16.79 7.85 17.33
C GLY A 349 15.37 7.41 17.72
N VAL A 350 14.92 7.93 18.86
CA VAL A 350 13.59 7.67 19.42
C VAL A 350 12.67 8.81 19.04
N LEU A 351 11.53 8.49 18.42
CA LEU A 351 10.45 9.42 18.16
C LEU A 351 9.17 8.99 18.91
N GLU A 352 8.21 9.90 19.03
CA GLU A 352 6.95 9.66 19.73
C GLU A 352 6.21 8.43 19.18
N GLU A 353 6.24 8.25 17.87
CA GLU A 353 5.62 7.10 17.20
C GLU A 353 6.16 5.73 17.63
N ASP A 354 7.43 5.65 17.99
CA ASP A 354 8.05 4.40 18.39
C ASP A 354 7.53 4.02 19.77
N VAL A 355 7.41 5.01 20.65
CA VAL A 355 6.83 4.86 21.99
C VAL A 355 5.37 4.44 21.91
N GLN A 356 4.60 4.99 20.96
CA GLN A 356 3.20 4.57 20.75
C GLN A 356 3.10 3.08 20.39
N VAL A 357 3.92 2.58 19.46
CA VAL A 357 3.91 1.16 19.10
C VAL A 357 4.35 0.28 20.28
N LEU A 358 5.41 0.67 20.99
CA LEU A 358 5.90 -0.09 22.16
C LEU A 358 4.88 -0.13 23.31
N ARG A 359 4.10 0.93 23.52
CA ARG A 359 3.00 0.96 24.49
C ARG A 359 1.90 -0.03 24.12
N VAL A 360 1.47 -0.04 22.85
CA VAL A 360 0.47 -1.01 22.38
C VAL A 360 0.99 -2.43 22.53
N TYR A 361 2.25 -2.69 22.15
CA TYR A 361 2.87 -4.00 22.35
C TYR A 361 2.87 -4.43 23.82
N LYS A 362 3.25 -3.53 24.74
CA LYS A 362 3.22 -3.79 26.19
C LYS A 362 1.82 -4.12 26.69
N ASP A 363 0.80 -3.36 26.25
CA ASP A 363 -0.59 -3.61 26.62
C ASP A 363 -1.08 -4.98 26.13
N LEU A 364 -0.73 -5.36 24.88
CA LEU A 364 -1.05 -6.67 24.33
C LEU A 364 -0.37 -7.82 25.11
N LEU A 365 0.89 -7.64 25.56
CA LEU A 365 1.59 -8.60 26.41
C LEU A 365 0.90 -8.75 27.77
N LEU A 366 0.56 -7.64 28.43
CA LEU A 366 -0.11 -7.66 29.75
C LEU A 366 -1.49 -8.32 29.69
N LYS A 367 -2.20 -8.19 28.56
CA LYS A 367 -3.48 -8.85 28.31
C LYS A 367 -3.34 -10.32 27.88
N GLY A 368 -2.12 -10.82 27.68
CA GLY A 368 -1.88 -12.18 27.18
C GLY A 368 -2.33 -12.42 25.74
N LEU A 369 -2.56 -11.35 24.97
CA LEU A 369 -3.02 -11.42 23.57
C LEU A 369 -1.86 -11.74 22.61
N VAL A 370 -0.64 -11.43 23.02
CA VAL A 370 0.60 -11.79 22.31
C VAL A 370 1.63 -12.27 23.33
N SER A 371 2.64 -12.99 22.86
CA SER A 371 3.77 -13.45 23.66
C SER A 371 5.09 -12.85 23.17
N GLY A 372 6.04 -12.66 24.07
CA GLY A 372 7.37 -12.16 23.77
C GLY A 372 8.05 -11.47 24.97
N PRO A 373 9.30 -11.05 24.81
CA PRO A 373 10.04 -10.30 25.83
C PRO A 373 9.41 -8.93 26.11
N GLN A 374 9.64 -8.39 27.30
CA GLN A 374 9.19 -7.04 27.63
C GLN A 374 9.91 -6.00 26.76
N PRO A 375 9.30 -4.83 26.47
CA PRO A 375 9.95 -3.79 25.69
C PRO A 375 11.34 -3.38 26.21
N ASN A 376 11.53 -3.26 27.53
CA ASN A 376 12.83 -2.90 28.10
C ASN A 376 13.88 -3.98 27.82
N GLU A 377 13.53 -5.26 27.97
CA GLU A 377 14.42 -6.39 27.70
C GLU A 377 14.87 -6.40 26.23
N LEU A 378 13.94 -6.11 25.29
CA LEU A 378 14.26 -5.99 23.87
C LEU A 378 15.27 -4.86 23.60
N ILE A 379 15.04 -3.68 24.19
CA ILE A 379 15.91 -2.53 23.98
C ILE A 379 17.29 -2.77 24.62
N GLU A 380 17.32 -3.29 25.84
CA GLU A 380 18.56 -3.62 26.56
C GLU A 380 19.40 -4.66 25.79
N ASP A 381 18.79 -5.71 25.24
CA ASP A 381 19.47 -6.70 24.39
C ASP A 381 20.09 -6.07 23.13
N HIS A 382 19.40 -5.12 22.50
CA HIS A 382 19.92 -4.42 21.32
C HIS A 382 20.98 -3.37 21.65
N GLU A 383 20.88 -2.69 22.79
CA GLU A 383 21.92 -1.81 23.32
C GLU A 383 23.19 -2.60 23.65
N ALA A 384 23.06 -3.78 24.27
CA ALA A 384 24.19 -4.67 24.57
C ALA A 384 24.92 -5.15 23.30
N LYS A 385 24.18 -5.27 22.18
CA LYS A 385 24.73 -5.59 20.85
C LYS A 385 25.25 -4.38 20.08
N ASN A 386 25.26 -3.18 20.68
CA ASN A 386 25.61 -1.90 20.04
C ASN A 386 24.78 -1.60 18.78
N ILE A 387 23.55 -2.13 18.72
CA ILE A 387 22.61 -1.83 17.61
C ILE A 387 21.94 -0.47 17.86
N PHE A 388 21.67 -0.13 19.12
CA PHE A 388 21.10 1.15 19.53
C PHE A 388 22.13 1.99 20.31
N SER A 389 21.89 3.31 20.36
CA SER A 389 22.67 4.19 21.25
C SER A 389 22.45 3.77 22.70
N LYS A 390 23.47 3.93 23.55
CA LYS A 390 23.27 3.82 25.01
C LYS A 390 22.17 4.79 25.45
N ASN A 391 21.34 4.36 26.41
CA ASN A 391 20.24 5.14 26.98
C ASN A 391 19.07 5.37 25.99
N THR A 392 18.89 4.51 25.00
CA THR A 392 17.69 4.50 24.14
C THR A 392 16.45 4.21 24.97
N TRP A 393 16.55 3.30 25.94
CA TRP A 393 15.45 3.05 26.87
C TRP A 393 15.07 4.29 27.70
N ASP A 394 16.06 5.02 28.23
CA ASP A 394 15.80 6.25 29.00
C ASP A 394 15.08 7.30 28.16
N LYS A 395 15.44 7.44 26.88
CA LYS A 395 14.76 8.33 25.94
C LYS A 395 13.30 7.89 25.71
N ILE A 396 13.06 6.59 25.54
CA ILE A 396 11.70 6.04 25.43
C ILE A 396 10.86 6.38 26.67
N MET A 397 11.42 6.17 27.87
CA MET A 397 10.75 6.47 29.13
C MET A 397 10.49 7.97 29.31
N HIS A 398 11.41 8.82 28.88
CA HIS A 398 11.23 10.27 28.90
C HIS A 398 10.06 10.72 28.01
N PHE A 399 9.98 10.22 26.77
CA PHE A 399 8.84 10.47 25.88
C PHE A 399 7.53 9.90 26.44
N ASP A 400 7.56 8.71 27.06
CA ASP A 400 6.38 8.09 27.68
C ASP A 400 5.79 8.99 28.79
N ALA A 401 6.66 9.50 29.66
CA ALA A 401 6.27 10.38 30.75
C ALA A 401 5.66 11.71 30.25
N ILE A 402 6.28 12.33 29.24
CA ILE A 402 5.77 13.57 28.63
C ILE A 402 4.38 13.34 28.03
N SER A 403 4.22 12.29 27.23
CA SER A 403 2.95 12.03 26.54
C SER A 403 1.80 11.72 27.52
N LYS A 404 2.07 10.99 28.62
CA LYS A 404 1.08 10.78 29.70
C LYS A 404 0.64 12.08 30.38
N SER A 405 1.57 13.01 30.59
CA SER A 405 1.27 14.31 31.20
C SER A 405 0.41 15.22 30.33
N ILE A 406 0.51 15.10 29.00
CA ILE A 406 -0.19 15.96 28.02
C ILE A 406 -1.59 15.42 27.70
N LEU A 407 -1.75 14.09 27.57
CA LEU A 407 -2.96 13.51 26.96
C LEU A 407 -4.02 13.02 27.96
N GLY A 408 -3.68 12.86 29.24
CA GLY A 408 -4.54 12.17 30.20
C GLY A 408 -4.73 10.68 29.84
N GLU A 409 -4.99 9.82 30.81
CA GLU A 409 -5.17 8.38 30.57
C GLU A 409 -6.48 8.10 29.79
N LYS A 410 -6.42 8.16 28.46
CA LYS A 410 -7.48 7.67 27.57
C LYS A 410 -6.90 6.69 26.56
N SER A 411 -6.64 5.47 27.00
CA SER A 411 -6.45 4.33 26.11
C SER A 411 -7.68 3.41 26.19
N LYS A 412 -8.56 3.51 25.20
CA LYS A 412 -9.66 2.56 24.95
C LYS A 412 -9.61 2.14 23.48
N VAL A 413 -8.67 1.27 23.12
CA VAL A 413 -8.65 0.61 21.82
C VAL A 413 -8.12 -0.81 22.07
N TYR A 414 -8.53 -1.80 21.28
CA TYR A 414 -8.21 -3.23 21.41
C TYR A 414 -9.06 -3.99 22.43
N GLN A 415 -10.31 -4.27 22.05
CA GLN A 415 -11.06 -5.42 22.54
C GLN A 415 -10.94 -6.51 21.45
N VAL A 416 -10.25 -7.60 21.78
CA VAL A 416 -10.32 -8.84 21.01
C VAL A 416 -11.39 -9.67 21.70
N GLY A 417 -12.44 -10.05 20.97
CA GLY A 417 -13.58 -10.80 21.48
C GLY A 417 -13.30 -12.29 21.63
#